data_AF-A0A1H6E5J5-F1
#
_entry.id   AF-A0A1H6E5J5-F1
#
_cell.length_a   1.000
_cell.length_b   1.000
_cell.length_c   1.000
_cell.angle_alpha   90.00
_cell.angle_beta   90.00
_cell.angle_gamma   90.00
#
_symmetry.space_group_name_H-M   'P 1'
#
loop_
_entity.id
_entity.type
_entity.pdbx_description
1 polymer ?
#
loop_
_entity_poly.entity_id
_entity_poly.type
_entity_poly.pdbx_seq_one_letter_code
_entity_poly.pdbx_strand_id
1 'polypeptide(L)' 'MTLLPLPSPRTAGALQRVLLVALLAPAVLLSLLAMVPALLTLPFLPGGTERTVTLLHAHTVYVRTLLTGSRPSP' A
#
# COMPACT_ATOMS: atom_id res chain seq x y z
N MET A 1 13.06 -19.70 -38.60
CA MET A 1 13.43 -18.58 -37.71
C MET A 1 12.15 -17.92 -37.23
N THR A 2 11.76 -18.20 -35.99
CA THR A 2 10.54 -17.67 -35.36
C THR A 2 10.80 -16.24 -34.88
N LEU A 3 10.27 -15.26 -35.62
CA LEU A 3 10.26 -13.87 -35.21
C LEU A 3 9.23 -13.69 -34.10
N LEU A 4 9.70 -13.62 -32.84
CA LEU A 4 8.87 -13.24 -31.71
C LEU A 4 8.46 -11.77 -31.89
N PRO A 5 7.16 -11.43 -31.87
CA PRO A 5 6.73 -10.04 -31.97
C PRO A 5 7.07 -9.34 -30.66
N LEU A 6 8.12 -8.51 -30.66
CA LEU A 6 8.47 -7.69 -29.50
C LEU A 6 7.35 -6.67 -29.23
N PRO A 7 6.84 -6.58 -28.00
CA PRO A 7 5.79 -5.64 -27.67
C PRO A 7 6.30 -4.21 -27.87
N SER A 8 5.50 -3.37 -28.53
CA SER A 8 5.78 -1.94 -28.70
C SER A 8 6.15 -1.28 -27.37
N PRO A 9 7.00 -0.24 -27.35
CA PRO A 9 7.45 0.40 -26.11
C PRO A 9 6.30 0.93 -25.23
N ARG A 10 5.14 1.28 -25.82
CA ARG A 10 3.93 1.67 -25.07
C ARG A 10 3.25 0.48 -24.39
N THR A 11 3.19 -0.68 -25.05
CA THR A 11 2.56 -1.88 -24.49
C THR A 11 3.46 -2.54 -23.44
N ALA A 12 4.78 -2.46 -23.58
CA ALA A 12 5.72 -2.91 -22.56
C ALA A 12 5.56 -2.15 -21.22
N GLY A 13 5.40 -0.82 -21.27
CA GLY A 13 5.16 0.00 -20.08
C GLY A 13 3.79 -0.28 -19.43
N ALA A 14 2.75 -0.51 -20.22
CA ALA A 14 1.43 -0.90 -19.71
C ALA A 14 1.47 -2.28 -19.06
N LEU A 15 2.12 -3.25 -19.70
CA LEU A 15 2.27 -4.62 -19.18
C LEU A 15 3.06 -4.65 -17.88
N GLN A 16 4.14 -3.85 -17.78
CA GLN A 16 4.92 -3.72 -16.55
C GLN A 16 4.07 -3.15 -15.40
N ARG A 17 3.26 -2.12 -15.65
CA ARG A 17 2.34 -1.56 -14.65
C ARG A 17 1.29 -2.58 -14.20
N VAL A 18 0.72 -3.32 -15.15
CA VAL A 18 -0.25 -4.38 -14.83
C VAL A 18 0.39 -5.49 -14.02
N LEU A 19 1.61 -5.93 -14.37
CA LEU A 19 2.36 -6.92 -13.61
C LEU A 19 2.68 -6.43 -12.20
N LEU A 20 3.12 -5.19 -12.05
CA LEU A 20 3.39 -4.59 -10.73
C LEU A 20 2.13 -4.54 -9.88
N VAL A 21 1.00 -4.10 -10.44
CA VAL A 21 -0.29 -4.09 -9.75
C VAL A 21 -0.76 -5.52 -9.43
N ALA A 22 -0.63 -6.45 -10.36
CA ALA A 22 -1.03 -7.85 -10.16
C ALA A 22 -0.19 -8.55 -9.09
N LEU A 23 1.06 -8.14 -8.89
CA LEU A 23 1.92 -8.66 -7.83
C LEU A 23 1.62 -7.99 -6.47
N LEU A 24 1.37 -6.67 -6.48
CA LEU A 24 1.19 -5.88 -5.27
C LEU A 24 -0.23 -6.00 -4.70
N ALA A 25 -1.26 -5.98 -5.55
CA ALA A 25 -2.66 -6.01 -5.15
C ALA A 25 -3.03 -7.21 -4.25
N PRO A 26 -2.64 -8.47 -4.54
CA PRO A 26 -2.97 -9.58 -3.66
C PRO A 26 -2.29 -9.49 -2.30
N ALA A 27 -1.04 -9.02 -2.23
CA ALA A 27 -0.35 -8.81 -0.95
C ALA A 27 -1.02 -7.71 -0.11
N VAL A 28 -1.44 -6.60 -0.76
CA VAL A 28 -2.20 -5.53 -0.11
C VAL A 28 -3.57 -6.03 0.36
N LEU A 29 -4.26 -6.83 -0.44
CA LEU A 29 -5.56 -7.39 -0.10
C LEU A 29 -5.47 -8.30 1.14
N LEU A 30 -4.47 -9.19 1.18
CA LEU A 30 -4.22 -10.06 2.35
C LEU A 30 -3.87 -9.24 3.60
N SER A 31 -3.07 -8.20 3.42
CA SER A 31 -2.69 -7.30 4.53
C SER A 31 -3.92 -6.58 5.09
N LEU A 32 -4.78 -6.04 4.22
CA LEU A 32 -6.05 -5.42 4.61
C LEU A 32 -6.96 -6.41 5.34
N LEU A 33 -7.10 -7.63 4.82
CA LEU A 33 -7.94 -8.66 5.42
C LEU A 33 -7.46 -9.04 6.83
N ALA A 34 -6.15 -9.02 7.09
CA ALA A 34 -5.58 -9.26 8.41
C ALA A 34 -5.66 -8.02 9.33
N MET A 35 -5.55 -6.82 8.75
CA MET A 35 -5.49 -5.57 9.51
C MET A 35 -6.86 -5.12 10.02
N VAL A 36 -7.94 -5.37 9.28
CA VAL A 36 -9.32 -5.05 9.71
C VAL A 36 -9.71 -5.73 11.03
N PRO A 37 -9.61 -7.07 11.20
CA PRO A 37 -9.92 -7.70 12.47
C PRO A 37 -8.93 -7.31 13.56
N ALA A 38 -7.66 -7.08 13.24
CA ALA A 38 -6.67 -6.60 14.22
C ALA A 38 -7.04 -5.22 14.77
N LEU A 39 -7.47 -4.28 13.92
CA LEU A 39 -7.92 -2.94 14.34
C LEU A 39 -9.25 -2.99 15.10
N LEU A 40 -10.14 -3.91 14.75
CA LEU A 40 -11.40 -4.10 15.47
C LEU A 40 -11.19 -4.75 16.84
N THR A 41 -10.21 -5.64 16.99
CA THR A 41 -9.97 -6.37 18.26
C THR A 41 -8.98 -5.67 19.19
N LEU A 42 -8.01 -4.93 18.64
CA LEU A 42 -7.02 -4.15 19.39
C LEU A 42 -7.59 -3.34 20.56
N PRO A 43 -8.64 -2.51 20.39
CA PRO A 43 -9.15 -1.68 21.49
C PRO A 43 -9.79 -2.50 22.63
N PHE A 44 -10.22 -3.73 22.38
CA PHE A 44 -10.85 -4.60 23.39
C PHE A 44 -9.84 -5.49 24.12
N LEU A 45 -8.57 -5.48 23.72
CA LEU A 45 -7.48 -6.12 24.45
C LEU A 45 -7.03 -5.25 25.64
N PRO A 46 -6.44 -5.84 26.70
CA PRO A 46 -5.89 -5.06 27.82
C PRO A 46 -4.85 -4.04 27.34
N GLY A 47 -5.04 -2.76 27.66
CA GLY A 47 -4.19 -1.66 27.15
C GLY A 47 -4.40 -1.34 25.66
N GLY A 48 -5.46 -1.89 25.06
CA GLY A 48 -5.82 -1.76 23.65
C GLY A 48 -6.06 -0.33 23.20
N THR A 49 -6.81 0.44 24.01
CA THR A 49 -7.14 1.83 23.71
C THR A 49 -5.90 2.70 23.56
N GLU A 50 -4.93 2.61 24.47
CA GLU A 50 -3.68 3.39 24.39
C GLU A 50 -2.83 2.98 23.19
N ARG A 51 -2.77 1.68 22.87
CA ARG A 51 -2.07 1.18 21.67
C ARG A 51 -2.72 1.67 20.39
N THR A 52 -4.05 1.66 20.31
CA THR A 52 -4.78 2.17 19.15
C THR A 52 -4.56 3.67 18.97
N VAL A 53 -4.59 4.46 20.05
CA VAL A 53 -4.30 5.91 20.01
C VAL A 53 -2.85 6.16 19.54
N THR A 54 -1.89 5.39 20.05
CA THR A 54 -0.48 5.52 19.66
C THR A 54 -0.26 5.17 18.18
N LEU A 55 -0.89 4.09 17.69
CA LEU A 55 -0.85 3.69 16.28
C LEU A 55 -1.51 4.72 15.38
N LEU A 56 -2.67 5.25 15.76
CA LEU A 56 -3.37 6.28 15.00
C LEU A 56 -2.55 7.57 14.92
N HIS A 57 -1.91 7.98 16.02
CA HIS A 57 -1.03 9.13 16.04
C HIS A 57 0.19 8.92 15.12
N ALA A 58 0.86 7.77 15.20
CA ALA A 58 1.99 7.45 14.33
C ALA A 58 1.59 7.43 12.84
N HIS A 59 0.43 6.85 12.52
CA HIS A 59 -0.09 6.83 11.15
C HIS A 59 -0.40 8.25 10.65
N THR A 60 -1.01 9.08 11.48
CA THR A 60 -1.33 10.47 11.13
C THR A 60 -0.05 11.29 10.87
N VAL A 61 0.99 11.09 11.68
CA VAL A 61 2.31 11.71 11.46
C VAL A 61 2.92 11.25 10.14
N TYR A 62 2.88 9.95 9.85
CA TYR A 62 3.40 9.39 8.59
C TYR A 62 2.64 9.91 7.35
N VAL A 63 1.32 9.96 7.40
CA VAL A 63 0.51 10.52 6.30
C VAL A 63 0.81 12.00 6.13
N ARG A 64 0.95 12.75 7.24
CA ARG A 64 1.32 14.16 7.19
C ARG A 64 2.68 14.36 6.53
N THR A 65 3.70 13.57 6.89
CA THR A 65 5.04 13.69 6.30
C THR A 65 5.05 13.37 4.81
N LEU A 66 4.31 12.34 4.38
CA LEU A 66 4.13 12.04 2.95
C LEU A 66 3.43 13.19 2.21
N LEU A 67 2.39 13.77 2.79
CA LEU A 67 1.65 14.88 2.16
C LEU A 67 2.48 16.17 2.12
N THR A 68 3.29 16.45 3.14
CA THR A 68 4.18 17.63 3.14
C THR A 68 5.40 17.42 2.26
N GLY A 69 5.95 16.21 2.21
CA GLY A 69 7.12 15.87 1.39
C GLY A 69 6.81 15.63 -0.08
N SER A 70 5.54 15.40 -0.44
CA SER A 70 5.09 15.25 -1.83
C SER A 70 4.79 16.57 -2.54
N ARG A 71 4.88 17.73 -1.86
CA ARG A 71 4.83 19.03 -2.53
C ARG A 71 6.11 19.21 -3.36
N PRO A 72 6.01 19.41 -4.69
CA PRO A 72 7.19 19.76 -5.48
C PRO A 72 7.76 21.07 -4.93
N SER A 73 9.09 21.12 -4.78
CA SER A 73 9.82 22.35 -4.49
C SER A 73 9.37 23.45 -5.48
N PRO A 74 9.22 24.72 -5.03
CA PRO A 74 8.90 25.83 -5.93
C PRO A 74 9.90 25.94 -7.09
#